data_AF-A0A3B0VP36-F1
#
_entry.id   AF-A0A3B0VP36-F1
#
_cell.length_a   1.000
_cell.length_b   1.000
_cell.length_c   1.000
_cell.angle_alpha   90.00
_cell.angle_beta   90.00
_cell.angle_gamma   90.00
#
_symmetry.space_group_name_H-M   'P 1'
#
loop_
_entity.id
_entity.type
_entity.pdbx_description
1 polymer ?
#
loop_
_entity_poly.entity_id
_entity_poly.type
_entity_poly.pdbx_seq_one_letter_code
_entity_poly.pdbx_strand_id
1 'polypeptide(L)' 'MRAILTLPNFVPSGDISATDRYYAEDIADPLFVLNVEDSTMSVPTGDGISVDVKAARIAKACLRHHSVS' A
#
# COMPACT_ATOMS: atom_id res chain seq x y z
N MET A 1 7.57 -9.06 -8.64
CA MET A 1 6.12 -8.85 -8.48
C MET A 1 5.72 -7.68 -9.39
N ARG A 2 4.56 -7.68 -10.07
CA ARG A 2 4.06 -6.50 -10.83
C ARG A 2 2.80 -5.98 -10.15
N ALA A 3 2.71 -4.67 -9.91
CA ALA A 3 1.47 -4.04 -9.46
C ALA A 3 0.40 -4.16 -10.55
N ILE A 4 -0.86 -4.43 -10.18
CA ILE A 4 -1.93 -4.75 -11.15
C ILE A 4 -2.19 -3.58 -12.11
N LEU A 5 -2.17 -2.35 -11.59
CA LEU A 5 -2.45 -1.15 -12.38
C LEU A 5 -1.34 -0.77 -13.37
N THR A 6 -0.20 -1.46 -13.34
CA THR A 6 0.91 -1.23 -14.27
C THR A 6 0.90 -2.22 -15.43
N LEU A 7 -0.11 -3.09 -15.51
CA LEU A 7 -0.24 -4.07 -16.58
C LEU A 7 -0.75 -3.40 -17.87
N PRO A 8 -0.38 -3.93 -19.06
CA PRO A 8 -0.96 -3.48 -20.31
C PRO A 8 -2.49 -3.52 -20.27
N ASN A 9 -3.12 -2.54 -20.91
CA ASN A 9 -4.59 -2.35 -20.98
C ASN A 9 -5.28 -1.86 -19.69
N PHE A 10 -4.55 -1.58 -18.61
CA PHE A 10 -5.04 -0.71 -17.53
C PHE A 10 -4.89 0.75 -17.95
N VAL A 11 -5.85 1.26 -18.73
CA VAL A 11 -5.79 2.60 -19.35
C VAL A 11 -6.40 3.70 -18.47
N PRO A 12 -7.60 3.53 -17.87
CA PRO A 12 -8.12 4.52 -16.93
C PRO A 12 -7.31 4.50 -15.62
N SER A 13 -7.21 5.65 -14.96
CA SER A 13 -6.68 5.73 -13.60
C SER A 13 -7.51 4.83 -12.68
N GLY A 14 -6.86 3.92 -11.96
CA GLY A 14 -7.53 3.12 -10.94
C GLY A 14 -7.91 3.96 -9.71
N ASP A 15 -8.86 3.49 -8.92
CA ASP A 15 -9.21 4.09 -7.63
C ASP A 15 -8.21 3.65 -6.55
N ILE A 16 -6.97 4.14 -6.68
CA ILE A 16 -5.93 4.05 -5.65
C ILE A 16 -5.46 5.45 -5.32
N SER A 17 -5.23 5.73 -4.05
CA SER A 17 -4.76 7.03 -3.57
C SER A 17 -3.56 6.85 -2.66
N ALA A 18 -2.85 7.95 -2.40
CA ALA A 18 -1.82 7.99 -1.37
C ALA A 18 -2.40 7.57 -0.01
N THR A 19 -1.56 6.94 0.80
CA THR A 19 -1.92 6.39 2.11
C THR A 19 -2.56 7.43 3.03
N ASP A 20 -2.03 8.65 3.04
CA ASP A 20 -2.43 9.74 3.93
C ASP A 20 -3.83 10.31 3.64
N ARG A 21 -4.40 10.02 2.46
CA ARG A 21 -5.81 10.30 2.16
C ARG A 21 -6.76 9.61 3.13
N TYR A 22 -6.39 8.42 3.61
CA TYR A 22 -7.27 7.58 4.41
C TYR A 22 -6.76 7.33 5.83
N TYR A 23 -5.44 7.19 6.02
CA TYR A 23 -4.86 6.78 7.29
C TYR A 23 -3.83 7.78 7.78
N ALA A 24 -4.03 8.29 9.00
CA ALA A 24 -3.00 9.07 9.70
C ALA A 24 -1.78 8.19 10.08
N GLU A 25 -1.98 6.89 10.27
CA GLU A 25 -0.93 5.90 10.52
C GLU A 25 -1.29 4.58 9.82
N ASP A 26 -0.49 4.19 8.82
CA ASP A 26 -0.64 2.93 8.08
C ASP A 26 0.17 1.80 8.72
N ILE A 27 -0.30 0.57 8.57
CA ILE A 27 0.36 -0.64 9.05
C ILE A 27 1.51 -1.10 8.14
N ALA A 28 1.65 -0.55 6.94
CA ALA A 28 2.71 -0.85 5.98
C ALA A 28 3.81 0.23 5.92
N ASP A 29 4.99 -0.14 5.41
CA ASP A 29 6.13 0.75 5.18
C ASP A 29 7.00 0.19 4.04
N PRO A 30 7.45 1.00 3.06
CA PRO A 30 7.21 2.44 2.91
C PRO A 30 5.74 2.77 2.62
N LEU A 31 5.35 4.01 2.93
CA LEU A 31 4.02 4.54 2.57
C LEU A 31 3.96 4.77 1.06
N PHE A 32 2.76 4.64 0.50
CA PHE A 32 2.48 5.08 -0.86
C PHE A 32 2.19 6.58 -0.84
N VAL A 33 3.06 7.35 -1.51
CA VAL A 33 2.98 8.81 -1.57
C VAL A 33 2.71 9.23 -3.00
N LEU A 34 1.87 10.26 -3.17
CA LEU A 34 1.61 10.85 -4.47
C LEU A 34 2.82 11.68 -4.91
N ASN A 35 3.32 11.43 -6.12
CA ASN A 35 4.31 12.27 -6.78
C ASN A 35 3.68 13.64 -7.04
N VAL A 36 4.35 14.71 -6.59
CA VAL A 36 3.81 16.08 -6.65
C VAL A 36 3.77 16.58 -8.10
N GLU A 37 4.65 16.07 -8.95
CA GLU A 37 4.87 16.54 -10.30
C GLU A 37 3.81 16.06 -11.30
N ASP A 38 3.32 14.82 -11.15
CA ASP A 38 2.46 14.17 -12.13
C ASP A 38 1.22 13.48 -11.54
N SER A 39 1.00 13.61 -10.23
CA SER A 39 -0.11 12.96 -9.52
C SER A 39 -0.15 11.43 -9.72
N THR A 40 1.00 10.80 -9.92
CA THR A 40 1.15 9.34 -9.97
C THR A 40 1.75 8.80 -8.68
N MET A 41 1.92 7.48 -8.58
CA MET A 41 2.72 6.85 -7.53
C MET A 41 3.75 5.95 -8.18
N SER A 42 4.97 5.94 -7.65
CA SER A 42 6.03 5.07 -8.16
C SER A 42 5.67 3.60 -7.98
N VAL A 43 5.93 2.81 -9.03
CA VAL A 43 5.74 1.36 -8.98
C VAL A 43 6.78 0.76 -8.03
N PRO A 44 6.37 0.02 -6.98
CA PRO A 44 7.31 -0.63 -6.09
C PRO A 44 8.15 -1.67 -6.83
N THR A 45 9.44 -1.71 -6.51
CA THR A 45 10.42 -2.62 -7.14
C THR A 45 10.94 -3.71 -6.21
N GLY A 46 10.58 -3.66 -4.93
CA GLY A 46 10.96 -4.66 -3.93
C GLY A 46 10.26 -6.00 -4.13
N ASP A 47 10.81 -7.04 -3.51
CA ASP A 47 10.23 -8.38 -3.54
C ASP A 47 8.89 -8.47 -2.79
N GLY A 48 8.16 -9.55 -3.04
CA GLY A 48 6.85 -9.76 -2.40
C GLY A 48 5.89 -8.61 -2.71
N ILE A 49 5.14 -8.16 -1.70
CA ILE A 49 4.23 -7.01 -1.80
C ILE A 49 4.96 -5.66 -1.72
N SER A 50 6.30 -5.67 -1.69
CA SER A 50 7.18 -4.50 -1.70
C SER A 50 7.05 -3.56 -0.51
N VAL A 51 6.40 -4.01 0.57
CA VAL A 51 6.28 -3.31 1.86
C VAL A 51 6.46 -4.29 3.01
N ASP A 52 6.93 -3.78 4.13
CA ASP A 52 7.00 -4.48 5.40
C ASP A 52 5.77 -4.17 6.26
N VAL A 53 5.17 -5.22 6.79
CA VAL A 53 4.06 -5.11 7.73
C VAL A 53 4.58 -4.80 9.12
N LYS A 54 4.17 -3.66 9.69
CA LYS A 54 4.57 -3.22 11.03
C LYS A 54 3.70 -3.88 12.09
N ALA A 55 4.19 -4.99 12.63
CA ALA A 55 3.51 -5.77 13.66
C ALA A 55 3.03 -4.93 14.86
N ALA A 56 3.81 -3.93 15.30
CA ALA A 56 3.41 -3.04 16.39
C ALA A 56 2.17 -2.18 16.04
N ARG A 57 2.08 -1.69 14.80
CA ARG A 57 0.93 -0.89 14.33
C ARG A 57 -0.31 -1.76 14.15
N ILE A 58 -0.14 -3.00 13.67
CA ILE A 58 -1.21 -3.99 13.67
C ILE A 58 -1.70 -4.25 15.09
N ALA A 59 -0.81 -4.55 16.02
CA ALA A 59 -1.18 -4.86 17.41
C ALA A 59 -1.96 -3.70 18.05
N LYS A 60 -1.57 -2.45 17.76
CA LYS A 60 -2.27 -1.24 18.22
C LYS A 60 -3.69 -1.12 17.63
N ALA A 61 -3.88 -1.44 16.36
CA ALA A 61 -5.16 -1.31 15.66
C ALA A 61 -6.07 -2.56 15.74
N CYS A 62 -5.55 -3.68 16.25
CA CYS A 62 -6.24 -4.96 16.25
C CYS A 62 -7.32 -5.04 17.35
N LEU A 63 -8.58 -5.19 16.94
CA LEU A 63 -9.70 -5.40 17.87
C LEU A 63 -9.94 -6.88 18.22
N ARG A 64 -9.53 -7.79 17.32
CA ARG A 64 -9.65 -9.24 17.49
C ARG A 64 -8.64 -9.95 16.60
N HIS A 65 -8.02 -11.00 17.14
CA HIS A 65 -7.17 -11.92 16.38
C HIS A 65 -7.62 -13.36 16.67
N HIS A 66 -7.73 -14.17 15.62
CA HIS A 66 -8.00 -15.59 15.72
C HIS A 66 -6.98 -16.34 14.87
N SER A 67 -6.36 -17.37 15.43
CA SER A 67 -5.39 -18.21 14.75
C SER A 67 -5.95 -19.62 14.65
N VAL A 68 -5.83 -20.22 13.47
CA VAL A 68 -6.25 -21.61 13.20
C VAL A 68 -5.01 -22.43 12.98
N SER A 69 -4.92 -23.54 13.70
CA SER A 69 -3.88 -24.57 13.61
C SER A 69 -4.21 -25.62 12.55
#